data_AF-A0A257SP55-F1
#
_entry.id   AF-A0A257SP55-F1
#
_cell.length_a   1.000
_cell.length_b   1.000
_cell.length_c   1.000
_cell.angle_alpha   90.00
_cell.angle_beta   90.00
_cell.angle_gamma   90.00
#
_symmetry.space_group_name_H-M   'P 1'
#
loop_
_entity.id
_entity.type
_entity.pdbx_description
1 polymer ?
#
loop_
_entity_poly.entity_id
_entity_poly.type
_entity_poly.pdbx_seq_one_letter_code
_entity_poly.pdbx_strand_id
1 'polypeptide(L)'
;MGATAVHDRSGIQEYGRRVVPRSGLRTGAWLWLVLGWMLALPAMAGARIGPLTFLVRRGATIAILAVRGHTTYHWFTTDRPPRLVLDLRDTTPEMVAHPVSAGLVRAVYVERYGPGGLRLLFNLTRMVPVRFTARAGYGRPGRLEIELGREAPPPVVHPVTAQMRAPAAAWDRATAPEIRTRLRTKPVIIVIDPGHGGSDPGTTGPNGLREKIVTLSIGRMVARRIDATPGMRAVLTRNGDYYVSLRQRVLDAQRHDAALFVSIHANSSPRSPSVVGGAVYMLSEHGASDAESGMLARTENAADPTIDGVHFVRNDPRLNYVLTDLLQNQAIAASDSLGGDILHYLAQVEPLYEPRVQRANFEVLRDPMIPSVLVETAFLSNPTQDRELSERSSRERLADAIYDGIREYVRSHFPGRGTREYTVRNGDTLSGIAARSGVSVDRLRAFNHLPRNDIAAGQVLRIPPGSS
;
A
#
# COMPACT_ATOMS: atom_id res chain seq x y z
N MET A 1 6.07 -60.67 31.31
CA MET A 1 7.06 -60.58 30.22
C MET A 1 7.09 -59.13 29.76
N GLY A 2 8.17 -58.34 29.72
CA GLY A 2 9.51 -58.30 30.32
C GLY A 2 9.84 -56.78 30.39
N ALA A 3 10.47 -56.23 31.43
CA ALA A 3 11.86 -56.36 31.83
C ALA A 3 12.87 -55.94 30.74
N THR A 4 13.55 -54.80 30.95
CA THR A 4 15.02 -54.61 30.98
C THR A 4 15.32 -53.13 31.35
N ALA A 5 15.99 -52.81 32.47
CA ALA A 5 17.44 -52.95 32.77
C ALA A 5 18.26 -51.76 32.17
N VAL A 6 19.26 -51.12 32.78
CA VAL A 6 20.09 -51.45 33.96
C VAL A 6 21.16 -50.32 34.20
N HIS A 7 21.64 -50.21 35.46
CA HIS A 7 22.97 -49.72 35.94
C HIS A 7 23.40 -48.23 35.82
N ASP A 8 24.25 -47.66 36.68
CA ASP A 8 24.91 -48.13 37.91
C ASP A 8 25.33 -46.96 38.81
N ARG A 9 25.55 -47.32 40.07
CA ARG A 9 26.06 -46.62 41.24
C ARG A 9 27.54 -46.26 41.16
N SER A 10 27.95 -45.40 42.10
CA SER A 10 29.04 -45.58 43.10
C SER A 10 29.77 -44.26 43.32
N GLY A 11 30.20 -43.84 44.52
CA GLY A 11 30.16 -44.36 45.89
C GLY A 11 30.64 -43.21 46.82
N ILE A 12 30.09 -43.05 48.04
CA ILE A 12 30.62 -43.54 49.33
C ILE A 12 31.91 -42.78 49.74
N GLN A 13 32.09 -42.11 50.89
CA GLN A 13 31.81 -42.50 52.28
C GLN A 13 31.92 -41.32 53.28
N GLU A 14 31.25 -41.47 54.43
CA GLU A 14 31.27 -40.65 55.66
C GLU A 14 32.57 -40.74 56.49
N TYR A 15 32.83 -39.77 57.39
CA TYR A 15 32.74 -39.94 58.86
C TYR A 15 33.21 -38.66 59.60
N GLY A 16 32.50 -38.28 60.66
CA GLY A 16 32.74 -37.02 61.41
C GLY A 16 33.66 -37.11 62.63
N ARG A 17 33.91 -35.97 63.27
CA ARG A 17 33.96 -35.76 64.73
C ARG A 17 34.24 -34.29 65.10
N ARG A 18 33.62 -33.86 66.20
CA ARG A 18 33.76 -32.56 66.88
C ARG A 18 35.18 -32.30 67.35
N VAL A 19 35.65 -31.03 67.33
CA VAL A 19 36.36 -30.35 68.43
C VAL A 19 36.17 -28.83 68.28
N VAL A 20 35.88 -28.12 69.38
CA VAL A 20 36.01 -26.66 69.55
C VAL A 20 37.24 -26.43 70.42
N PRO A 21 38.07 -25.39 70.20
CA PRO A 21 38.15 -24.34 71.22
C PRO A 21 38.30 -22.90 70.68
N ARG A 22 37.95 -21.98 71.58
CA ARG A 22 38.03 -20.52 71.51
C ARG A 22 39.48 -19.99 71.44
N SER A 23 39.68 -18.91 70.70
CA SER A 23 40.43 -17.68 71.08
C SER A 23 40.54 -16.80 69.82
N GLY A 24 40.12 -15.53 69.83
CA GLY A 24 40.90 -14.42 70.36
C GLY A 24 40.38 -13.13 69.69
N LEU A 25 40.19 -12.09 70.49
CA LEU A 25 39.70 -10.79 70.06
C LEU A 25 40.65 -10.12 69.07
N ARG A 26 40.10 -9.39 68.09
CA ARG A 26 40.62 -8.08 67.64
C ARG A 26 39.56 -7.31 66.86
N THR A 27 38.96 -6.37 67.58
CA THR A 27 38.48 -5.03 67.16
C THR A 27 38.56 -4.70 65.67
N GLY A 28 37.41 -4.47 65.06
CA GLY A 28 37.26 -3.83 63.76
C GLY A 28 35.82 -3.39 63.58
N ALA A 29 35.55 -2.14 63.93
CA ALA A 29 34.25 -1.51 63.87
C ALA A 29 33.70 -1.46 62.44
N TRP A 30 32.55 -2.08 62.18
CA TRP A 30 31.60 -1.70 61.12
C TRP A 30 30.20 -2.14 61.54
N LEU A 31 29.49 -1.25 62.23
CA LEU A 31 28.04 -1.29 62.38
C LEU A 31 27.48 -0.08 61.63
N TRP A 32 26.33 -0.29 60.97
CA TRP A 32 25.56 0.61 60.11
C TRP A 32 25.80 0.50 58.60
N LEU A 33 25.09 -0.45 57.99
CA LEU A 33 24.38 -0.24 56.72
C LEU A 33 23.33 -1.36 56.55
N VAL A 34 22.31 -1.33 57.40
CA VAL A 34 21.02 -1.97 57.12
C VAL A 34 20.01 -0.84 57.05
N LEU A 35 19.12 -0.93 56.05
CA LEU A 35 18.00 -0.04 55.71
C LEU A 35 18.31 1.10 54.73
N GLY A 36 18.05 0.82 53.45
CA GLY A 36 18.13 1.80 52.39
C GLY A 36 17.91 1.28 50.97
N TRP A 37 17.39 0.06 50.77
CA TRP A 37 16.76 -0.28 49.48
C TRP A 37 15.36 0.37 49.48
N MET A 38 15.32 1.69 49.28
CA MET A 38 14.14 2.28 48.67
C MET A 38 13.97 1.57 47.32
N LEU A 39 12.86 0.86 47.17
CA LEU A 39 12.24 0.66 45.87
C LEU A 39 12.21 2.04 45.20
N ALA A 40 13.19 2.32 44.33
CA ALA A 40 13.01 3.30 43.29
C ALA A 40 11.89 2.72 42.42
N LEU A 41 10.64 3.02 42.80
CA LEU A 41 9.54 3.00 41.85
C LEU A 41 10.11 3.73 40.63
N PRO A 42 10.20 3.08 39.45
CA PRO A 42 10.60 3.81 38.26
C PRO A 42 9.69 5.02 38.23
N ALA A 43 10.27 6.23 38.30
CA ALA A 43 9.50 7.43 38.09
C ALA A 43 8.75 7.18 36.80
N MET A 44 7.42 7.08 36.88
CA MET A 44 6.57 6.78 35.73
C MET A 44 6.91 7.87 34.72
N ALA A 45 7.74 7.51 33.73
CA ALA A 45 8.17 8.46 32.74
C ALA A 45 6.88 8.91 32.05
N GLY A 46 6.63 10.22 32.07
CA GLY A 46 5.45 10.81 31.45
C GLY A 46 5.29 10.31 30.01
N ALA A 47 4.05 10.30 29.51
CA ALA A 47 3.78 9.85 28.15
C ALA A 47 4.65 10.60 27.14
N ARG A 48 4.99 9.91 26.06
CA ARG A 48 5.75 10.50 24.96
C ARG A 48 4.87 10.55 23.73
N ILE A 49 4.72 11.74 23.17
CA ILE A 49 3.99 11.91 21.92
C ILE A 49 4.94 11.82 20.74
N GLY A 50 4.62 10.91 19.84
CA GLY A 50 5.32 10.66 18.60
C GLY A 50 4.72 11.46 17.43
N PRO A 51 4.87 10.98 16.18
CA PRO A 51 4.40 11.70 15.01
C PRO A 51 2.89 11.92 15.02
N LEU A 52 2.48 13.09 14.51
CA LEU A 52 1.11 13.45 14.19
C LEU A 52 0.90 13.27 12.68
N THR A 53 0.02 12.35 12.30
CA THR A 53 -0.32 12.10 10.89
C THR A 53 -1.75 12.55 10.59
N PHE A 54 -2.02 12.87 9.34
CA PHE A 54 -3.35 13.29 8.90
C PHE A 54 -3.86 12.40 7.78
N LEU A 55 -5.15 12.11 7.85
CA LEU A 55 -5.90 11.39 6.84
C LEU A 55 -7.12 12.23 6.45
N VAL A 56 -7.22 12.58 5.17
CA VAL A 56 -8.36 13.36 4.66
C VAL A 56 -9.30 12.42 3.92
N ARG A 57 -10.56 12.31 4.37
CA ARG A 57 -11.57 11.42 3.78
C ARG A 57 -12.90 12.13 3.61
N ARG A 58 -13.38 12.27 2.37
CA ARG A 58 -14.77 12.65 2.04
C ARG A 58 -15.34 13.79 2.91
N GLY A 59 -14.58 14.88 3.06
CA GLY A 59 -15.00 16.05 3.84
C GLY A 59 -14.66 16.03 5.34
N ALA A 60 -14.13 14.92 5.87
CA ALA A 60 -13.54 14.81 7.20
C ALA A 60 -12.00 14.80 7.16
N THR A 61 -11.39 15.12 8.30
CA THR A 61 -9.95 15.04 8.53
C THR A 61 -9.72 14.31 9.83
N ILE A 62 -8.97 13.21 9.79
CA ILE A 62 -8.62 12.42 10.95
C ILE A 62 -7.15 12.70 11.26
N ALA A 63 -6.89 13.31 12.41
CA ALA A 63 -5.53 13.47 12.92
C ALA A 63 -5.21 12.29 13.86
N ILE A 64 -4.09 11.62 13.65
CA ILE A 64 -3.69 10.44 14.42
C ILE A 64 -2.40 10.79 15.17
N LEU A 65 -2.50 10.85 16.49
CA LEU A 65 -1.37 11.13 17.36
C LEU A 65 -0.86 9.82 17.97
N ALA A 66 0.41 9.48 17.70
CA ALA A 66 1.05 8.34 18.36
C ALA A 66 1.39 8.70 19.82
N VAL A 67 1.04 7.82 20.76
CA VAL A 67 1.23 8.01 22.21
C VAL A 67 1.91 6.78 22.80
N ARG A 68 3.08 6.95 23.41
CA ARG A 68 3.75 5.91 24.20
C ARG A 68 3.55 6.19 25.69
N GLY A 69 3.13 5.18 26.44
CA GLY A 69 2.80 5.32 27.86
C GLY A 69 1.38 5.85 28.09
N HIS A 70 1.09 6.25 29.31
CA HIS A 70 -0.24 6.69 29.73
C HIS A 70 -0.27 8.21 29.93
N THR A 71 -1.25 8.88 29.32
CA THR A 71 -1.57 10.29 29.54
C THR A 71 -3.08 10.46 29.68
N THR A 72 -3.48 11.50 30.40
CA THR A 72 -4.86 11.98 30.40
C THR A 72 -4.96 13.20 29.50
N TYR A 73 -6.08 13.31 28.79
CA TYR A 73 -6.30 14.41 27.87
C TYR A 73 -7.60 15.15 28.18
N HIS A 74 -7.59 16.46 27.92
CA HIS A 74 -8.75 17.33 27.95
C HIS A 74 -8.80 18.12 26.64
N TRP A 75 -9.97 18.39 26.10
CA TRP A 75 -10.09 19.12 24.85
C TRP A 75 -11.30 20.06 24.84
N PHE A 76 -11.21 21.11 24.04
CA PHE A 76 -12.29 22.05 23.79
C PHE A 76 -12.11 22.71 22.41
N THR A 77 -13.15 23.40 21.93
CA THR A 77 -13.09 24.15 20.67
C THR A 77 -13.33 25.64 20.89
N THR A 78 -12.79 26.47 20.00
CA THR A 78 -13.04 27.92 19.96
C THR A 78 -13.57 28.31 18.58
N ASP A 79 -14.44 29.32 18.48
CA ASP A 79 -15.08 29.71 17.22
C ASP A 79 -14.46 30.97 16.57
N ARG A 80 -13.70 31.78 17.31
CA ARG A 80 -13.05 33.02 16.85
C ARG A 80 -11.57 33.12 17.29
N PRO A 81 -10.61 32.53 16.54
CA PRO A 81 -10.80 31.75 15.32
C PRO A 81 -11.23 30.29 15.59
N PRO A 82 -11.74 29.56 14.58
CA PRO A 82 -12.05 28.13 14.68
C PRO A 82 -10.81 27.31 15.07
N ARG A 83 -10.81 26.72 16.26
CA ARG A 83 -9.71 25.87 16.74
C ARG A 83 -10.23 24.67 17.52
N LEU A 84 -9.46 23.59 17.47
CA LEU A 84 -9.48 22.54 18.48
C LEU A 84 -8.24 22.69 19.36
N VAL A 85 -8.43 22.71 20.67
CA VAL A 85 -7.36 22.72 21.67
C VAL A 85 -7.38 21.38 22.39
N LEU A 86 -6.23 20.71 22.42
CA LEU A 86 -6.03 19.42 23.08
C LEU A 86 -4.90 19.53 24.10
N ASP A 87 -5.23 19.35 25.37
CA ASP A 87 -4.32 19.38 26.51
C ASP A 87 -3.99 17.96 26.93
N LEU A 88 -2.70 17.65 27.04
CA LEU A 88 -2.15 16.38 27.48
C LEU A 88 -1.38 16.61 28.78
N ARG A 89 -1.65 15.82 29.82
CA ARG A 89 -0.93 15.90 31.09
C ARG A 89 0.27 14.97 31.11
N ASP A 90 1.29 15.32 31.90
CA ASP A 90 2.48 14.49 32.12
C ASP A 90 3.08 13.95 30.82
N THR A 91 3.22 14.81 29.81
CA THR A 91 3.60 14.44 28.45
C THR A 91 4.82 15.21 28.00
N THR A 92 5.77 14.51 27.38
CA THR A 92 6.95 15.12 26.74
C THR A 92 6.88 14.96 25.21
N PRO A 93 7.23 16.00 24.44
CA PRO A 93 7.22 15.91 22.99
C PRO A 93 8.48 15.20 22.50
N GLU A 94 8.34 14.12 21.72
CA GLU A 94 9.47 13.57 20.93
C GLU A 94 9.54 14.22 19.53
N MET A 95 8.56 15.06 19.17
CA MET A 95 8.45 15.71 17.86
C MET A 95 8.55 17.24 17.97
N VAL A 96 9.21 17.88 16.98
CA VAL A 96 9.12 19.33 16.73
C VAL A 96 7.96 19.58 15.77
N ALA A 97 6.89 20.22 16.26
CA ALA A 97 5.75 20.55 15.42
C ALA A 97 6.11 21.64 14.40
N HIS A 98 6.09 21.28 13.13
CA HIS A 98 6.06 22.23 12.03
C HIS A 98 4.60 22.46 11.63
N PRO A 99 4.22 23.65 11.11
CA PRO A 99 2.85 23.87 10.64
C PRO A 99 2.48 22.85 9.56
N VAL A 100 1.53 21.96 9.88
CA VAL A 100 0.99 20.99 8.91
C VAL A 100 -0.41 21.42 8.49
N SER A 101 -0.62 21.60 7.18
CA SER A 101 -1.95 21.82 6.59
C SER A 101 -2.47 20.52 5.98
N ALA A 102 -3.63 20.05 6.43
CA ALA A 102 -4.29 18.86 5.89
C ALA A 102 -5.81 18.96 6.05
N GLY A 103 -6.54 18.93 4.94
CA GLY A 103 -8.01 18.95 4.93
C GLY A 103 -8.61 20.13 5.70
N LEU A 104 -9.29 19.84 6.81
CA LEU A 104 -9.92 20.85 7.68
C LEU A 104 -8.93 21.53 8.64
N VAL A 105 -7.68 21.08 8.72
CA VAL A 105 -6.62 21.63 9.57
C VAL A 105 -5.72 22.54 8.74
N ARG A 106 -5.63 23.82 9.12
CA ARG A 106 -4.73 24.82 8.50
C ARG A 106 -3.32 24.73 9.04
N ALA A 107 -3.18 24.54 10.35
CA ALA A 107 -1.90 24.44 11.04
C ALA A 107 -2.10 23.76 12.40
N VAL A 108 -1.02 23.16 12.91
CA VAL A 108 -0.96 22.66 14.29
C VAL A 108 0.22 23.30 15.00
N TYR A 109 -0.03 23.80 16.21
CA TYR A 109 0.98 24.35 17.10
C TYR A 109 1.08 23.48 18.35
N VAL A 110 2.28 23.37 18.90
CA VAL A 110 2.53 22.63 20.14
C VAL A 110 3.20 23.56 21.14
N GLU A 111 2.61 23.68 22.32
CA GLU A 111 3.14 24.50 23.41
C GLU A 111 3.17 23.72 24.73
N ARG A 112 3.97 24.19 25.69
CA ARG A 112 3.97 23.65 27.06
C ARG A 112 2.71 24.10 27.79
N TYR A 113 2.12 23.20 28.55
CA TYR A 113 0.90 23.46 29.29
C TYR A 113 0.99 22.93 30.73
N GLY A 114 1.03 23.85 31.70
CA GLY A 114 1.16 23.51 33.12
C GLY A 114 2.47 22.78 33.47
N PRO A 115 2.58 22.21 34.69
CA PRO A 115 3.75 21.46 35.12
C PRO A 115 3.81 20.12 34.38
N GLY A 116 4.58 20.05 33.29
CA GLY A 116 4.86 18.80 32.57
C GLY A 116 3.81 18.38 31.53
N GLY A 117 2.86 19.23 31.17
CA GLY A 117 1.88 18.95 30.10
C GLY A 117 2.20 19.60 28.77
N LEU A 118 1.45 19.20 27.73
CA LEU A 118 1.52 19.72 26.37
C LEU A 118 0.15 20.13 25.88
N ARG A 119 0.10 21.19 25.09
CA ARG A 119 -1.10 21.65 24.41
C ARG A 119 -0.87 21.65 22.91
N LEU A 120 -1.76 20.97 22.18
CA LEU A 120 -1.83 20.98 20.74
C LEU A 120 -2.98 21.89 20.30
N LEU A 121 -2.67 22.91 19.49
CA LEU A 121 -3.66 23.82 18.91
C LEU A 121 -3.82 23.53 17.42
N PHE A 122 -4.96 22.98 17.04
CA PHE A 122 -5.34 22.75 15.65
C PHE A 122 -6.13 23.96 15.16
N ASN A 123 -5.52 24.78 14.30
CA ASN A 123 -6.25 25.83 13.60
C ASN A 123 -7.12 25.20 12.51
N LEU A 124 -8.43 25.37 12.60
CA LEU A 124 -9.39 24.76 11.68
C LEU A 124 -9.81 25.74 10.58
N THR A 125 -10.20 25.21 9.41
CA THR A 125 -10.75 26.03 8.32
C THR A 125 -12.14 26.56 8.64
N ARG A 126 -12.91 25.83 9.45
CA ARG A 126 -14.25 26.16 9.95
C ARG A 126 -14.55 25.33 11.19
N MET A 127 -15.57 25.72 11.97
CA MET A 127 -16.11 24.91 13.05
C MET A 127 -16.67 23.59 12.50
N VAL A 128 -16.30 22.48 13.14
CA VAL A 128 -16.75 21.13 12.77
C VAL A 128 -16.95 20.28 14.03
N PRO A 129 -17.81 19.25 13.99
CA PRO A 129 -17.85 18.23 15.03
C PRO A 129 -16.47 17.60 15.24
N VAL A 130 -16.14 17.28 16.49
CA VAL A 130 -14.87 16.63 16.86
C VAL A 130 -15.18 15.35 17.63
N ARG A 131 -14.53 14.25 17.27
CA ARG A 131 -14.62 12.98 17.99
C ARG A 131 -13.22 12.45 18.29
N PHE A 132 -13.04 11.98 19.52
CA PHE A 132 -11.80 11.33 19.96
C PHE A 132 -12.01 9.83 20.10
N THR A 133 -11.04 9.06 19.62
CA THR A 133 -10.97 7.60 19.84
C THR A 133 -9.57 7.25 20.30
N ALA A 134 -9.44 6.72 21.52
CA ALA A 134 -8.17 6.22 22.04
C ALA A 134 -8.05 4.72 21.75
N ARG A 135 -6.94 4.29 21.18
CA ARG A 135 -6.63 2.91 20.85
C ARG A 135 -5.35 2.48 21.54
N ALA A 136 -5.40 1.36 22.26
CA ALA A 136 -4.22 0.76 22.89
C ALA A 136 -3.32 0.12 21.83
N GLY A 137 -2.00 0.28 21.96
CA GLY A 137 -1.02 -0.37 21.11
C GLY A 137 -0.46 -1.61 21.78
N TYR A 138 -0.74 -2.80 21.25
CA TYR A 138 -0.12 -4.05 21.72
C TYR A 138 1.28 -4.19 21.10
N GLY A 139 2.33 -3.87 21.86
CA GLY A 139 3.73 -3.90 21.36
C GLY A 139 4.10 -2.74 20.41
N ARG A 140 3.22 -1.75 20.27
CA ARG A 140 3.38 -0.52 19.47
C ARG A 140 2.92 0.69 20.30
N PRO A 141 3.25 1.93 19.94
CA PRO A 141 2.61 3.11 20.54
C PRO A 141 1.09 3.02 20.42
N GLY A 142 0.36 3.40 21.46
CA GLY A 142 -1.08 3.66 21.37
C GLY A 142 -1.36 4.84 20.45
N ARG A 143 -2.63 5.04 20.08
CA ARG A 143 -3.04 6.13 19.18
C ARG A 143 -4.22 6.89 19.77
N LEU A 144 -4.18 8.21 19.60
CA LEU A 144 -5.33 9.08 19.80
C LEU A 144 -5.78 9.59 18.43
N GLU A 145 -6.91 9.08 17.95
CA GLU A 145 -7.54 9.49 16.69
C GLU A 145 -8.50 10.64 16.96
N ILE A 146 -8.34 11.73 16.21
CA ILE A 146 -9.11 12.96 16.30
C ILE A 146 -9.82 13.16 14.98
N GLU A 147 -11.09 12.77 14.90
CA GLU A 147 -11.92 12.97 13.72
C GLU A 147 -12.52 14.38 13.75
N LEU A 148 -12.21 15.16 12.73
CA LEU A 148 -12.69 16.52 12.50
C LEU A 148 -13.68 16.49 11.32
N GLY A 149 -14.92 16.90 11.58
CA GLY A 149 -16.01 16.79 10.62
C GLY A 149 -16.74 15.45 10.70
N ARG A 150 -17.55 15.18 9.68
CA ARG A 150 -18.19 13.88 9.48
C ARG A 150 -17.76 13.36 8.13
N GLU A 151 -17.24 12.15 8.09
CA GLU A 151 -16.93 11.51 6.82
C GLU A 151 -18.25 11.31 6.06
N ALA A 152 -18.38 11.90 4.88
CA ALA A 152 -19.56 11.65 4.06
C ALA A 152 -19.59 10.15 3.73
N PRO A 153 -20.76 9.49 3.81
CA PRO A 153 -20.89 8.11 3.37
C PRO A 153 -20.36 7.99 1.94
N PRO A 154 -19.82 6.83 1.54
CA PRO A 154 -19.44 6.63 0.16
C PRO A 154 -20.60 7.04 -0.74
N PRO A 155 -20.34 7.71 -1.87
CA PRO A 155 -21.37 7.76 -2.89
C PRO A 155 -21.83 6.31 -3.07
N VAL A 156 -23.12 6.07 -2.85
CA VAL A 156 -23.71 4.78 -3.13
C VAL A 156 -23.48 4.59 -4.61
N VAL A 157 -22.47 3.80 -4.97
CA VAL A 157 -22.34 3.29 -6.31
C VAL A 157 -23.56 2.41 -6.43
N HIS A 158 -24.60 2.91 -7.09
CA HIS A 158 -25.71 2.06 -7.46
C HIS A 158 -25.09 0.92 -8.27
N PRO A 159 -25.12 -0.32 -7.78
CA PRO A 159 -24.63 -1.40 -8.60
C PRO A 159 -25.49 -1.37 -9.87
N VAL A 160 -24.81 -1.43 -11.01
CA VAL A 160 -25.42 -1.47 -12.35
C VAL A 160 -26.44 -2.63 -12.48
N THR A 161 -26.54 -3.51 -11.48
CA THR A 161 -27.55 -4.57 -11.37
C THR A 161 -28.98 -4.08 -11.25
N ALA A 162 -29.26 -2.82 -10.84
CA ALA A 162 -30.63 -2.32 -10.74
C ALA A 162 -31.31 -2.04 -12.10
N GLN A 163 -30.55 -1.95 -13.21
CA GLN A 163 -31.09 -1.76 -14.57
C GLN A 163 -31.08 -3.03 -15.43
N MET A 164 -30.62 -4.18 -14.92
CA MET A 164 -30.66 -5.46 -15.64
C MET A 164 -31.85 -6.37 -15.25
N ARG A 165 -32.94 -5.79 -14.73
CA ARG A 165 -34.26 -6.47 -14.73
C ARG A 165 -35.05 -6.08 -15.99
N ALA A 166 -34.47 -6.36 -17.16
CA ALA A 166 -35.25 -6.51 -18.37
C ALA A 166 -35.34 -8.02 -18.67
N PRO A 167 -36.49 -8.56 -19.09
CA PRO A 167 -36.62 -9.97 -19.40
C PRO A 167 -35.63 -10.34 -20.52
N ALA A 168 -34.86 -11.41 -20.28
CA ALA A 168 -33.76 -11.89 -21.13
C ALA A 168 -34.12 -12.23 -22.59
N ALA A 169 -35.39 -12.09 -22.97
CA ALA A 169 -35.90 -12.36 -24.32
C ALA A 169 -35.94 -11.11 -25.24
N ALA A 170 -35.69 -9.90 -24.72
CA ALA A 170 -35.78 -8.66 -25.51
C ALA A 170 -34.42 -8.07 -25.93
N TRP A 171 -33.30 -8.75 -25.63
CA TRP A 171 -31.97 -8.36 -26.12
C TRP A 171 -31.79 -8.94 -27.53
N ASP A 172 -32.63 -8.44 -28.43
CA ASP A 172 -32.55 -8.76 -29.85
C ASP A 172 -31.20 -8.30 -30.41
N ARG A 173 -30.72 -9.04 -31.42
CA ARG A 173 -29.37 -9.02 -32.02
C ARG A 173 -28.83 -7.65 -32.50
N ALA A 174 -29.59 -6.57 -32.35
CA ALA A 174 -29.25 -5.21 -32.80
C ALA A 174 -28.48 -4.34 -31.78
N THR A 175 -28.56 -4.60 -30.46
CA THR A 175 -27.86 -3.78 -29.43
C THR A 175 -26.48 -4.31 -29.00
N ALA A 176 -26.23 -5.60 -29.21
CA ALA A 176 -24.93 -6.22 -28.91
C ALA A 176 -23.75 -5.63 -29.70
N PRO A 177 -23.88 -5.24 -31.00
CA PRO A 177 -22.81 -4.60 -31.74
C PRO A 177 -22.43 -3.23 -31.17
N GLU A 178 -23.39 -2.34 -30.88
CA GLU A 178 -23.11 -1.01 -30.34
C GLU A 178 -22.49 -1.06 -28.94
N ILE A 179 -22.94 -1.97 -28.07
CA ILE A 179 -22.36 -2.15 -26.72
C ILE A 179 -20.94 -2.72 -26.83
N ARG A 180 -20.70 -3.69 -27.71
CA ARG A 180 -19.35 -4.23 -27.99
C ARG A 180 -18.42 -3.18 -28.58
N THR A 181 -18.91 -2.34 -29.50
CA THR A 181 -18.14 -1.22 -30.08
C THR A 181 -17.83 -0.16 -29.02
N ARG A 182 -18.80 0.23 -28.18
CA ARG A 182 -18.57 1.17 -27.07
C ARG A 182 -17.58 0.63 -26.04
N LEU A 183 -17.67 -0.64 -25.65
CA LEU A 183 -16.71 -1.28 -24.74
C LEU A 183 -15.31 -1.41 -25.34
N ARG A 184 -15.18 -1.50 -26.68
CA ARG A 184 -13.90 -1.50 -27.41
C ARG A 184 -13.29 -0.10 -27.57
N THR A 185 -14.10 0.95 -27.49
CA THR A 185 -13.64 2.35 -27.60
C THR A 185 -13.12 2.94 -26.28
N LYS A 186 -13.50 2.38 -25.12
CA LYS A 186 -13.01 2.86 -23.81
C LYS A 186 -11.58 2.36 -23.54
N PRO A 187 -10.68 3.22 -23.02
CA PRO A 187 -9.35 2.78 -22.63
C PRO A 187 -9.43 1.78 -21.47
N VAL A 188 -8.48 0.86 -21.42
CA VAL A 188 -8.18 0.04 -20.25
C VAL A 188 -7.59 0.98 -19.19
N ILE A 189 -8.27 1.11 -18.05
CA ILE A 189 -7.80 1.93 -16.94
C ILE A 189 -6.88 1.07 -16.07
N ILE A 190 -5.63 1.51 -15.89
CA ILE A 190 -4.66 0.85 -15.02
C ILE A 190 -4.34 1.81 -13.88
N VAL A 191 -4.61 1.37 -12.65
CA VAL A 191 -4.24 2.14 -11.47
C VAL A 191 -2.84 1.75 -11.05
N ILE A 192 -1.97 2.74 -11.01
CA ILE A 192 -0.61 2.62 -10.52
C ILE A 192 -0.57 3.20 -9.11
N ASP A 193 -0.08 2.42 -8.17
CA ASP A 193 -0.03 2.77 -6.77
C ASP A 193 1.43 2.91 -6.30
N PRO A 194 2.00 4.13 -6.28
CA PRO A 194 3.29 4.34 -5.65
C PRO A 194 3.20 4.13 -4.14
N GLY A 195 3.85 3.09 -3.63
CA GLY A 195 3.87 2.74 -2.20
C GLY A 195 4.28 3.90 -1.29
N HIS A 196 3.82 3.90 -0.04
CA HIS A 196 4.12 4.90 0.99
C HIS A 196 3.72 6.35 0.62
N GLY A 197 4.36 7.36 1.22
CA GLY A 197 4.15 8.78 0.91
C GLY A 197 3.89 9.65 2.15
N GLY A 198 4.25 10.93 2.06
CA GLY A 198 4.06 11.90 3.14
C GLY A 198 4.85 11.50 4.39
N SER A 199 4.12 11.28 5.50
CA SER A 199 4.69 10.88 6.79
C SER A 199 5.23 9.45 6.81
N ASP A 200 4.85 8.62 5.85
CA ASP A 200 5.36 7.27 5.69
C ASP A 200 6.50 7.28 4.65
N PRO A 201 7.77 7.18 5.08
CA PRO A 201 8.91 7.16 4.16
C PRO A 201 9.08 5.82 3.44
N GLY A 202 8.42 4.76 3.91
CA GLY A 202 8.82 3.38 3.63
C GLY A 202 10.24 3.10 4.14
N THR A 203 10.92 2.17 3.46
CA THR A 203 12.32 1.86 3.73
C THR A 203 13.22 3.06 3.47
N THR A 204 14.23 3.25 4.34
CA THR A 204 15.32 4.18 4.10
C THR A 204 16.60 3.38 3.86
N GLY A 205 17.17 3.51 2.67
CA GLY A 205 18.41 2.87 2.29
C GLY A 205 19.63 3.42 3.05
N PRO A 206 20.75 2.69 3.07
CA PRO A 206 21.95 3.07 3.80
C PRO A 206 22.56 4.43 3.35
N ASN A 207 22.32 4.87 2.12
CA ASN A 207 22.74 6.19 1.60
C ASN A 207 21.65 7.26 1.78
N GLY A 208 20.55 6.95 2.47
CA GLY A 208 19.48 7.89 2.81
C GLY A 208 18.37 8.04 1.77
N LEU A 209 18.40 7.28 0.66
CA LEU A 209 17.30 7.22 -0.29
C LEU A 209 16.06 6.63 0.39
N ARG A 210 14.91 7.23 0.16
CA ARG A 210 13.64 6.80 0.75
C ARG A 210 12.78 6.13 -0.29
N GLU A 211 12.19 5.00 0.07
CA GLU A 211 11.34 4.19 -0.78
C GLU A 211 10.23 5.02 -1.44
N LYS A 212 9.54 5.87 -0.67
CA LYS A 212 8.47 6.74 -1.21
C LYS A 212 8.89 7.62 -2.39
N ILE A 213 10.18 7.97 -2.50
CA ILE A 213 10.75 8.76 -3.60
C ILE A 213 10.95 7.87 -4.82
N VAL A 214 11.52 6.69 -4.61
CA VAL A 214 11.76 5.67 -5.65
C VAL A 214 10.43 5.24 -6.27
N THR A 215 9.47 4.83 -5.44
CA THR A 215 8.16 4.34 -5.89
C THR A 215 7.38 5.41 -6.64
N LEU A 216 7.41 6.67 -6.19
CA LEU A 216 6.76 7.79 -6.91
C LEU A 216 7.43 8.06 -8.26
N SER A 217 8.76 8.00 -8.32
CA SER A 217 9.51 8.18 -9.56
C SER A 217 9.14 7.09 -10.58
N ILE A 218 9.22 5.82 -10.18
CA ILE A 218 8.91 4.67 -11.03
C ILE A 218 7.43 4.69 -11.42
N GLY A 219 6.51 4.90 -10.47
CA GLY A 219 5.07 4.96 -10.76
C GLY A 219 4.70 6.04 -11.77
N ARG A 220 5.29 7.24 -11.68
CA ARG A 220 5.12 8.29 -12.71
C ARG A 220 5.71 7.89 -14.06
N MET A 221 6.84 7.19 -14.08
CA MET A 221 7.48 6.69 -15.30
C MET A 221 6.62 5.62 -16.00
N VAL A 222 6.04 4.69 -15.23
CA VAL A 222 5.09 3.68 -15.71
C VAL A 222 3.82 4.35 -16.23
N ALA A 223 3.23 5.26 -15.45
CA ALA A 223 2.02 5.97 -15.83
C ALA A 223 2.17 6.73 -17.16
N ARG A 224 3.29 7.43 -17.37
CA ARG A 224 3.57 8.13 -18.64
C ARG A 224 3.61 7.18 -19.85
N ARG A 225 4.18 5.98 -19.69
CA ARG A 225 4.23 4.97 -20.76
C ARG A 225 2.85 4.43 -21.07
N ILE A 226 2.07 4.13 -20.03
CA ILE A 226 0.68 3.71 -20.16
C ILE A 226 -0.16 4.78 -20.89
N ASP A 227 -0.06 6.04 -20.49
CA ASP A 227 -0.80 7.15 -21.11
C ASP A 227 -0.37 7.46 -22.55
N ALA A 228 0.88 7.13 -22.90
CA ALA A 228 1.38 7.21 -24.27
C ALA A 228 0.83 6.09 -25.18
N THR A 229 0.24 5.04 -24.60
CA THR A 229 -0.21 3.85 -25.33
C THR A 229 -1.68 3.92 -25.70
N PRO A 230 -2.03 3.92 -27.00
CA PRO A 230 -3.41 3.99 -27.44
C PRO A 230 -4.28 2.87 -26.85
N GLY A 231 -5.37 3.26 -26.19
CA GLY A 231 -6.29 2.30 -25.57
C GLY A 231 -5.97 1.96 -24.13
N MET A 232 -4.95 2.57 -23.54
CA MET A 232 -4.64 2.47 -22.12
C MET A 232 -4.70 3.87 -21.49
N ARG A 233 -4.92 3.90 -20.17
CA ARG A 233 -4.87 5.13 -19.37
C ARG A 233 -4.44 4.79 -17.96
N ALA A 234 -3.47 5.54 -17.44
CA ALA A 234 -3.01 5.40 -16.07
C ALA A 234 -3.81 6.30 -15.13
N VAL A 235 -3.97 5.83 -13.89
CA VAL A 235 -4.41 6.64 -12.75
C VAL A 235 -3.44 6.39 -11.60
N LEU A 236 -2.87 7.45 -11.03
CA LEU A 236 -1.98 7.34 -9.87
C LEU A 236 -2.79 7.52 -8.58
N THR A 237 -2.62 6.61 -7.61
CA THR A 237 -3.19 6.80 -6.24
C THR A 237 -2.58 8.01 -5.54
N ARG A 238 -1.33 8.34 -5.86
CA ARG A 238 -0.69 9.62 -5.52
C ARG A 238 0.22 10.10 -6.63
N ASN A 239 0.17 11.41 -6.90
CA ASN A 239 1.08 12.09 -7.83
C ASN A 239 1.92 13.17 -7.12
N GLY A 240 2.18 12.98 -5.82
CA GLY A 240 2.96 13.88 -4.98
C GLY A 240 3.43 13.18 -3.71
N ASP A 241 4.16 13.89 -2.86
CA ASP A 241 4.63 13.37 -1.58
C ASP A 241 3.59 13.63 -0.47
N TYR A 242 2.50 12.88 -0.51
CA TYR A 242 1.48 12.86 0.54
C TYR A 242 1.07 11.42 0.85
N TYR A 243 0.58 11.23 2.07
CA TYR A 243 0.14 9.93 2.56
C TYR A 243 -1.23 9.55 1.98
N VAL A 244 -1.40 8.27 1.63
CA VAL A 244 -2.67 7.65 1.23
C VAL A 244 -2.81 6.31 1.95
N SER A 245 -3.91 6.12 2.70
CA SER A 245 -4.19 4.84 3.40
C SER A 245 -4.43 3.70 2.40
N LEU A 246 -4.07 2.45 2.72
CA LEU A 246 -4.23 1.28 1.84
C LEU A 246 -5.68 1.12 1.39
N ARG A 247 -6.64 1.30 2.31
CA ARG A 247 -8.08 1.28 1.96
C ARG A 247 -8.42 2.31 0.89
N GLN A 248 -7.84 3.52 0.99
CA GLN A 248 -8.13 4.60 0.05
C GLN A 248 -7.54 4.29 -1.34
N ARG A 249 -6.37 3.66 -1.41
CA ARG A 249 -5.75 3.19 -2.67
C ARG A 249 -6.67 2.21 -3.41
N VAL A 250 -7.22 1.22 -2.70
CA VAL A 250 -8.21 0.27 -3.25
C VAL A 250 -9.50 0.98 -3.69
N LEU A 251 -10.04 1.88 -2.86
CA LEU A 251 -11.24 2.65 -3.19
C LEU A 251 -11.03 3.55 -4.42
N ASP A 252 -9.83 4.12 -4.60
CA ASP A 252 -9.53 4.91 -5.78
C ASP A 252 -9.53 4.04 -7.04
N ALA A 253 -9.05 2.80 -6.95
CA ALA A 253 -9.12 1.87 -8.07
C ALA A 253 -10.56 1.52 -8.46
N GLN A 254 -11.42 1.25 -7.48
CA GLN A 254 -12.84 1.01 -7.69
C GLN A 254 -13.55 2.22 -8.31
N ARG A 255 -13.30 3.43 -7.81
CA ARG A 255 -13.94 4.66 -8.33
C ARG A 255 -13.60 4.96 -9.79
N HIS A 256 -12.45 4.49 -10.24
CA HIS A 256 -11.98 4.70 -11.61
C HIS A 256 -12.33 3.54 -12.56
N ASP A 257 -13.13 2.56 -12.11
CA ASP A 257 -13.45 1.35 -12.85
C ASP A 257 -12.18 0.68 -13.39
N ALA A 258 -11.14 0.58 -12.54
CA ALA A 258 -9.84 0.09 -12.95
C ALA A 258 -9.94 -1.36 -13.43
N ALA A 259 -9.29 -1.63 -14.55
CA ALA A 259 -9.15 -2.97 -15.09
C ALA A 259 -7.99 -3.73 -14.44
N LEU A 260 -6.98 -3.02 -13.95
CA LEU A 260 -5.80 -3.56 -13.29
C LEU A 260 -5.34 -2.60 -12.18
N PHE A 261 -4.76 -3.15 -11.12
CA PHE A 261 -4.11 -2.41 -10.04
C PHE A 261 -2.67 -2.92 -9.86
N VAL A 262 -1.70 -2.01 -9.89
CA VAL A 262 -0.27 -2.33 -9.75
C VAL A 262 0.32 -1.43 -8.68
N SER A 263 0.64 -2.00 -7.52
CA SER A 263 1.36 -1.31 -6.45
C SER A 263 2.86 -1.48 -6.65
N ILE A 264 3.62 -0.41 -6.45
CA ILE A 264 5.07 -0.37 -6.70
C ILE A 264 5.77 -0.02 -5.38
N HIS A 265 6.67 -0.91 -4.96
CA HIS A 265 7.43 -0.87 -3.72
C HIS A 265 8.93 -1.14 -3.98
N ALA A 266 9.77 -0.88 -2.98
CA ALA A 266 11.17 -1.25 -2.99
C ALA A 266 11.54 -1.94 -1.66
N ASN A 267 11.71 -3.25 -1.75
CA ASN A 267 11.88 -4.20 -0.66
C ASN A 267 12.99 -3.82 0.33
N SER A 268 12.98 -4.51 1.47
CA SER A 268 13.91 -4.28 2.55
C SER A 268 14.15 -5.53 3.36
N SER A 269 15.42 -5.89 3.50
CA SER A 269 15.90 -6.88 4.45
C SER A 269 17.08 -6.30 5.23
N PRO A 270 16.83 -5.42 6.23
CA PRO A 270 17.90 -4.77 6.99
C PRO A 270 18.79 -5.74 7.77
N ARG A 271 18.28 -6.94 8.07
CA ARG A 271 19.03 -8.01 8.74
C ARG A 271 19.90 -8.83 7.77
N SER A 272 19.63 -8.73 6.47
CA SER A 272 20.36 -9.42 5.41
C SER A 272 20.62 -8.44 4.25
N PRO A 273 21.46 -7.40 4.45
CA PRO A 273 21.66 -6.33 3.46
C PRO A 273 22.38 -6.78 2.18
N SER A 274 22.80 -8.06 2.10
CA SER A 274 23.34 -8.68 0.89
C SER A 274 22.25 -9.17 -0.07
N VAL A 275 21.00 -9.28 0.36
CA VAL A 275 19.88 -9.70 -0.48
C VAL A 275 19.64 -8.67 -1.58
N VAL A 276 19.35 -9.15 -2.78
CA VAL A 276 19.08 -8.34 -3.97
C VAL A 276 17.91 -8.92 -4.76
N GLY A 277 17.45 -8.13 -5.72
CA GLY A 277 16.53 -8.52 -6.77
C GLY A 277 15.08 -8.08 -6.57
N GLY A 278 14.32 -8.15 -7.65
CA GLY A 278 12.90 -7.87 -7.69
C GLY A 278 12.02 -9.09 -7.38
N ALA A 279 10.78 -8.84 -7.00
CA ALA A 279 9.77 -9.85 -6.80
C ALA A 279 8.38 -9.29 -7.11
N VAL A 280 7.43 -10.17 -7.44
CA VAL A 280 6.03 -9.78 -7.67
C VAL A 280 5.14 -10.62 -6.78
N TYR A 281 4.21 -9.95 -6.10
CA TYR A 281 3.29 -10.53 -5.14
C TYR A 281 1.85 -10.33 -5.58
N MET A 282 0.99 -11.27 -5.20
CA MET A 282 -0.45 -11.11 -5.28
C MET A 282 -1.16 -11.56 -3.99
N LEU A 283 -2.46 -11.28 -3.90
CA LEU A 283 -3.26 -11.57 -2.72
C LEU A 283 -3.37 -13.08 -2.43
N SER A 284 -3.19 -13.44 -1.17
CA SER A 284 -3.68 -14.69 -0.59
C SER A 284 -4.23 -14.45 0.82
N GLU A 285 -5.48 -14.86 1.03
CA GLU A 285 -6.15 -14.78 2.33
C GLU A 285 -5.88 -16.02 3.22
N HIS A 286 -5.36 -17.10 2.62
CA HIS A 286 -5.26 -18.42 3.27
C HIS A 286 -3.83 -18.86 3.57
N GLY A 287 -2.84 -18.00 3.34
CA GLY A 287 -1.44 -18.27 3.65
C GLY A 287 -0.48 -17.57 2.69
N ALA A 288 0.71 -17.25 3.19
CA ALA A 288 1.79 -16.74 2.34
C ALA A 288 2.54 -17.89 1.67
N SER A 289 3.19 -17.64 0.53
CA SER A 289 4.08 -18.60 -0.13
C SER A 289 5.16 -19.15 0.81
N ASP A 290 5.69 -18.26 1.64
CA ASP A 290 6.77 -18.52 2.59
C ASP A 290 6.70 -17.53 3.77
N ALA A 291 7.58 -17.72 4.75
CA ALA A 291 7.61 -16.90 5.96
C ALA A 291 7.99 -15.43 5.69
N GLU A 292 8.82 -15.16 4.69
CA GLU A 292 9.32 -13.83 4.34
C GLU A 292 8.24 -13.03 3.61
N SER A 293 7.56 -13.64 2.64
CA SER A 293 6.34 -13.12 2.00
C SER A 293 5.29 -12.72 3.04
N GLY A 294 5.09 -13.56 4.07
CA GLY A 294 4.20 -13.25 5.19
C GLY A 294 4.68 -12.11 6.08
N MET A 295 5.99 -11.98 6.30
CA MET A 295 6.60 -10.86 7.05
C MET A 295 6.53 -9.55 6.27
N LEU A 296 6.77 -9.59 4.97
CA LEU A 296 6.66 -8.44 4.07
C LEU A 296 5.24 -7.88 4.10
N ALA A 297 4.22 -8.74 3.89
CA ALA A 297 2.83 -8.31 3.97
C ALA A 297 2.47 -7.70 5.34
N ARG A 298 2.98 -8.25 6.45
CA ARG A 298 2.77 -7.66 7.78
C ARG A 298 3.42 -6.28 7.92
N THR A 299 4.59 -6.08 7.33
CA THR A 299 5.31 -4.80 7.35
C THR A 299 4.58 -3.76 6.51
N GLU A 300 4.19 -4.11 5.28
CA GLU A 300 3.47 -3.22 4.37
C GLU A 300 2.09 -2.84 4.91
N ASN A 301 1.35 -3.81 5.46
CA ASN A 301 0.06 -3.52 6.11
C ASN A 301 0.22 -2.62 7.34
N ALA A 302 1.34 -2.74 8.06
CA ALA A 302 1.63 -1.93 9.24
C ALA A 302 2.01 -0.48 8.92
N ALA A 303 2.38 -0.19 7.67
CA ALA A 303 2.66 1.17 7.21
C ALA A 303 1.40 2.05 7.23
N ASP A 304 0.22 1.44 7.19
CA ASP A 304 -1.05 2.14 7.41
C ASP A 304 -1.49 2.07 8.88
N PRO A 305 -1.45 3.20 9.61
CA PRO A 305 -1.82 3.22 11.01
C PRO A 305 -3.32 2.98 11.25
N THR A 306 -4.16 3.03 10.21
CA THR A 306 -5.59 2.74 10.28
C THR A 306 -5.91 1.24 10.20
N ILE A 307 -4.91 0.40 9.94
CA ILE A 307 -5.05 -1.06 9.89
C ILE A 307 -4.64 -1.63 11.26
N ASP A 308 -5.64 -1.86 12.10
CA ASP A 308 -5.50 -2.14 13.53
C ASP A 308 -5.49 -3.66 13.84
N GLY A 309 -4.77 -4.46 13.03
CA GLY A 309 -4.84 -5.93 13.12
C GLY A 309 -6.22 -6.53 12.80
N VAL A 310 -7.17 -5.69 12.42
CA VAL A 310 -8.50 -6.06 11.93
C VAL A 310 -8.44 -6.04 10.41
N HIS A 311 -8.49 -7.22 9.81
CA HIS A 311 -8.65 -7.42 8.37
C HIS A 311 -9.88 -6.65 7.87
N PHE A 312 -9.89 -6.22 6.60
CA PHE A 312 -11.11 -5.67 6.01
C PHE A 312 -12.25 -6.68 6.17
N VAL A 313 -13.15 -6.40 7.11
CA VAL A 313 -14.29 -7.27 7.38
C VAL A 313 -15.21 -7.25 6.15
N ARG A 314 -15.47 -8.45 5.63
CA ARG A 314 -16.34 -8.85 4.51
C ARG A 314 -17.83 -8.49 4.72
N ASN A 315 -18.16 -7.34 5.30
CA ASN A 315 -19.53 -6.97 5.65
C ASN A 315 -20.12 -5.94 4.68
N ASP A 316 -20.43 -6.39 3.47
CA ASP A 316 -21.61 -5.85 2.76
C ASP A 316 -22.75 -6.89 2.89
N PRO A 317 -23.81 -6.59 3.65
CA PRO A 317 -24.94 -7.50 3.87
C PRO A 317 -25.81 -7.77 2.62
N ARG A 318 -25.37 -7.33 1.43
CA ARG A 318 -26.07 -7.55 0.14
C ARG A 318 -25.27 -8.38 -0.87
N LEU A 319 -24.07 -8.84 -0.54
CA LEU A 319 -23.25 -9.65 -1.45
C LEU A 319 -23.73 -11.10 -1.48
N ASN A 320 -24.07 -11.58 -2.68
CA ASN A 320 -24.25 -13.01 -2.92
C ASN A 320 -22.87 -13.69 -2.79
N TYR A 321 -22.64 -14.38 -1.67
CA TYR A 321 -21.33 -14.95 -1.32
C TYR A 321 -20.73 -15.81 -2.44
N VAL A 322 -21.55 -16.62 -3.11
CA VAL A 322 -21.11 -17.49 -4.21
C VAL A 322 -20.61 -16.68 -5.42
N LEU A 323 -21.31 -15.61 -5.80
CA LEU A 323 -20.90 -14.75 -6.91
C LEU A 323 -19.62 -13.97 -6.56
N THR A 324 -19.48 -13.58 -5.30
CA THR A 324 -18.30 -12.87 -4.80
C THR A 324 -17.07 -13.76 -4.84
N ASP A 325 -17.18 -15.01 -4.39
CA ASP A 325 -16.07 -15.96 -4.39
C ASP A 325 -15.65 -16.34 -5.84
N LEU A 326 -16.59 -16.45 -6.78
CA LEU A 326 -16.28 -16.68 -8.19
C LEU A 326 -15.53 -15.50 -8.83
N LEU A 327 -15.99 -14.26 -8.59
CA LEU A 327 -15.34 -13.06 -9.10
C LEU A 327 -13.94 -12.89 -8.49
N GLN A 328 -13.79 -13.17 -7.20
CA GLN A 328 -12.50 -13.12 -6.52
C GLN A 328 -11.52 -14.16 -7.07
N ASN A 329 -11.97 -15.40 -7.31
CA ASN A 329 -11.12 -16.42 -7.92
C ASN A 329 -10.67 -16.02 -9.34
N GLN A 330 -11.54 -15.37 -10.12
CA GLN A 330 -11.17 -14.84 -11.43
C GLN A 330 -10.15 -13.71 -11.31
N ALA A 331 -10.33 -12.78 -10.37
CA ALA A 331 -9.38 -11.69 -10.12
C ALA A 331 -8.02 -12.22 -9.65
N ILE A 332 -7.99 -13.26 -8.81
CA ILE A 332 -6.74 -13.92 -8.37
C ILE A 332 -6.03 -14.60 -9.55
N ALA A 333 -6.73 -15.37 -10.38
CA ALA A 333 -6.13 -16.01 -11.56
C ALA A 333 -5.59 -14.97 -12.55
N ALA A 334 -6.32 -13.87 -12.75
CA ALA A 334 -5.89 -12.74 -13.56
C ALA A 334 -4.66 -12.03 -12.95
N SER A 335 -4.58 -11.91 -11.63
CA SER A 335 -3.42 -11.33 -10.92
C SER A 335 -2.18 -12.20 -11.06
N ASP A 336 -2.33 -13.52 -11.05
CA ASP A 336 -1.24 -14.48 -11.25
C ASP A 336 -0.64 -14.34 -12.65
N SER A 337 -1.50 -14.23 -13.69
CA SER A 337 -1.05 -13.97 -15.07
C SER A 337 -0.42 -12.58 -15.23
N LEU A 338 -1.04 -11.51 -14.70
CA LEU A 338 -0.46 -10.16 -14.74
C LEU A 338 0.91 -10.13 -14.05
N GLY A 339 1.01 -10.76 -12.89
CA GLY A 339 2.24 -10.83 -12.12
C GLY A 339 3.33 -11.62 -12.85
N GLY A 340 2.96 -12.72 -13.52
CA GLY A 340 3.87 -13.52 -14.34
C GLY A 340 4.44 -12.73 -15.51
N ASP A 341 3.59 -11.96 -16.22
CA ASP A 341 4.02 -11.09 -17.32
C ASP A 341 5.00 -10.01 -16.81
N ILE A 342 4.68 -9.33 -15.71
CA ILE A 342 5.57 -8.32 -15.11
C ILE A 342 6.90 -8.95 -14.66
N LEU A 343 6.85 -10.11 -14.00
CA LEU A 343 8.04 -10.80 -13.51
C LEU A 343 8.96 -11.23 -14.66
N HIS A 344 8.39 -11.69 -15.78
CA HIS A 344 9.13 -12.07 -16.98
C HIS A 344 9.98 -10.90 -17.53
N TYR A 345 9.41 -9.70 -17.61
CA TYR A 345 10.13 -8.52 -18.09
C TYR A 345 11.11 -7.97 -17.03
N LEU A 346 10.76 -8.02 -15.74
CA LEU A 346 11.68 -7.61 -14.68
C LEU A 346 12.97 -8.43 -14.68
N ALA A 347 12.87 -9.75 -14.91
CA ALA A 347 14.02 -10.65 -14.96
C ALA A 347 15.08 -10.27 -16.02
N GLN A 348 14.70 -9.47 -17.01
CA GLN A 348 15.59 -9.02 -18.09
C GLN A 348 16.47 -7.83 -17.67
N VAL A 349 16.07 -7.10 -16.62
CA VAL A 349 16.73 -5.85 -16.19
C VAL A 349 17.21 -5.87 -14.74
N GLU A 350 16.74 -6.82 -13.94
CA GLU A 350 17.02 -6.95 -12.51
C GLU A 350 17.06 -8.45 -12.14
N PRO A 351 18.02 -8.91 -11.31
CA PRO A 351 17.94 -10.21 -10.67
C PRO A 351 16.58 -10.43 -9.99
N LEU A 352 16.08 -11.66 -9.99
CA LEU A 352 14.85 -11.97 -9.24
C LEU A 352 15.23 -12.52 -7.88
N TYR A 353 14.65 -11.94 -6.83
CA TYR A 353 14.65 -12.54 -5.50
C TYR A 353 13.84 -13.84 -5.51
N GLU A 354 12.67 -13.78 -6.17
CA GLU A 354 11.76 -14.89 -6.31
C GLU A 354 11.43 -15.09 -7.80
N PRO A 355 11.72 -16.27 -8.39
CA PRO A 355 11.54 -16.51 -9.82
C PRO A 355 10.08 -16.77 -10.21
N ARG A 356 9.16 -16.71 -9.25
CA ARG A 356 7.71 -16.93 -9.43
C ARG A 356 6.93 -15.88 -8.67
N VAL A 357 5.70 -15.64 -9.12
CA VAL A 357 4.75 -14.78 -8.41
C VAL A 357 4.48 -15.35 -7.02
N GLN A 358 4.73 -14.52 -6.01
CA GLN A 358 4.53 -14.88 -4.62
C GLN A 358 3.15 -14.45 -4.13
N ARG A 359 2.73 -15.01 -3.00
CA ARG A 359 1.41 -14.78 -2.44
C ARG A 359 1.53 -14.40 -0.98
N ALA A 360 0.80 -13.38 -0.55
CA ALA A 360 0.62 -13.06 0.86
C ALA A 360 -0.59 -12.14 1.08
N ASN A 361 -0.92 -11.88 2.34
CA ASN A 361 -2.14 -11.18 2.74
C ASN A 361 -1.97 -9.64 2.72
N PHE A 362 -1.63 -9.07 1.56
CA PHE A 362 -1.45 -7.62 1.38
C PHE A 362 -2.80 -6.90 1.33
N GLU A 363 -3.02 -5.93 2.21
CA GLU A 363 -4.29 -5.21 2.30
C GLU A 363 -4.53 -4.28 1.10
N VAL A 364 -3.46 -3.78 0.47
CA VAL A 364 -3.55 -2.95 -0.74
C VAL A 364 -4.03 -3.74 -1.97
N LEU A 365 -3.97 -5.07 -1.93
CA LEU A 365 -4.39 -5.95 -3.03
C LEU A 365 -5.79 -6.52 -2.83
N ARG A 366 -6.51 -6.11 -1.76
CA ARG A 366 -7.79 -6.72 -1.36
C ARG A 366 -9.00 -6.12 -2.08
N ASP A 367 -8.99 -6.17 -3.41
CA ASP A 367 -10.17 -5.95 -4.24
C ASP A 367 -10.68 -7.29 -4.82
N PRO A 368 -11.98 -7.63 -4.65
CA PRO A 368 -12.50 -8.91 -5.12
C PRO A 368 -12.74 -8.98 -6.63
N MET A 369 -12.60 -7.89 -7.38
CA MET A 369 -12.93 -7.81 -8.81
C MET A 369 -11.78 -7.28 -9.67
N ILE A 370 -10.84 -6.54 -9.10
CA ILE A 370 -9.72 -5.93 -9.81
C ILE A 370 -8.48 -6.82 -9.67
N PRO A 371 -7.92 -7.36 -10.77
CA PRO A 371 -6.63 -8.02 -10.75
C PRO A 371 -5.55 -7.08 -10.20
N SER A 372 -4.88 -7.50 -9.14
CA SER A 372 -4.04 -6.65 -8.30
C SER A 372 -2.71 -7.33 -7.97
N VAL A 373 -1.61 -6.65 -8.25
CA VAL A 373 -0.25 -7.10 -7.91
C VAL A 373 0.54 -6.03 -7.16
N LEU A 374 1.47 -6.46 -6.31
CA LEU A 374 2.49 -5.62 -5.69
C LEU A 374 3.85 -6.00 -6.27
N VAL A 375 4.56 -5.03 -6.82
CA VAL A 375 5.86 -5.19 -7.44
C VAL A 375 6.92 -4.63 -6.49
N GLU A 376 7.75 -5.51 -5.97
CA GLU A 376 8.99 -5.15 -5.28
C GLU A 376 10.10 -4.98 -6.31
N THR A 377 10.54 -3.75 -6.55
CA THR A 377 11.45 -3.48 -7.68
C THR A 377 12.88 -3.96 -7.42
N ALA A 378 13.35 -3.79 -6.18
CA ALA A 378 14.70 -4.12 -5.70
C ALA A 378 14.77 -3.92 -4.18
N PHE A 379 15.82 -4.41 -3.50
CA PHE A 379 16.02 -4.23 -2.06
C PHE A 379 16.74 -2.91 -1.75
N LEU A 380 16.00 -1.90 -1.30
CA LEU A 380 16.55 -0.61 -0.89
C LEU A 380 17.46 -0.71 0.34
N SER A 381 17.35 -1.77 1.13
CA SER A 381 18.28 -2.08 2.22
C SER A 381 19.69 -2.48 1.74
N ASN A 382 19.82 -2.89 0.48
CA ASN A 382 21.10 -3.28 -0.10
C ASN A 382 21.88 -2.03 -0.57
N PRO A 383 23.13 -1.80 -0.12
CA PRO A 383 23.88 -0.60 -0.49
C PRO A 383 24.15 -0.41 -1.98
N THR A 384 24.22 -1.50 -2.75
CA THR A 384 24.42 -1.44 -4.21
C THR A 384 23.13 -1.03 -4.89
N GLN A 385 22.02 -1.72 -4.59
CA GLN A 385 20.72 -1.39 -5.18
C GLN A 385 20.20 -0.03 -4.74
N ASP A 386 20.51 0.43 -3.53
CA ASP A 386 20.23 1.80 -3.09
C ASP A 386 20.90 2.85 -4.00
N ARG A 387 22.20 2.66 -4.32
CA ARG A 387 22.91 3.54 -5.27
C ARG A 387 22.31 3.43 -6.68
N GLU A 388 22.03 2.23 -7.16
CA GLU A 388 21.42 2.03 -8.46
C GLU A 388 20.05 2.69 -8.56
N LEU A 389 19.19 2.52 -7.55
CA LEU A 389 17.87 3.14 -7.46
C LEU A 389 17.94 4.65 -7.26
N SER A 390 19.09 5.22 -6.87
CA SER A 390 19.32 6.67 -6.84
C SER A 390 19.51 7.24 -8.27
N GLU A 391 19.96 6.40 -9.21
CA GLU A 391 20.12 6.77 -10.60
C GLU A 391 18.80 6.72 -11.37
N ARG A 392 18.55 7.78 -12.14
CA ARG A 392 17.33 7.90 -12.95
C ARG A 392 17.24 6.81 -14.01
N SER A 393 18.36 6.46 -14.64
CA SER A 393 18.41 5.45 -15.71
C SER A 393 18.02 4.05 -15.22
N SER A 394 18.40 3.67 -14.00
CA SER A 394 17.99 2.41 -13.38
C SER A 394 16.49 2.38 -13.11
N ARG A 395 15.94 3.47 -12.54
CA ARG A 395 14.48 3.60 -12.34
C ARG A 395 13.72 3.58 -13.67
N GLU A 396 14.29 4.12 -14.75
CA GLU A 396 13.70 4.05 -16.09
C GLU A 396 13.66 2.62 -16.61
N ARG A 397 14.74 1.83 -16.50
CA ARG A 397 14.76 0.41 -16.90
C ARG A 397 13.72 -0.43 -16.14
N LEU A 398 13.58 -0.23 -14.83
CA LEU A 398 12.56 -0.91 -14.02
C LEU A 398 11.15 -0.49 -14.45
N ALA A 399 10.93 0.80 -14.72
CA ALA A 399 9.64 1.29 -15.21
C ALA A 399 9.29 0.77 -16.61
N ASP A 400 10.27 0.62 -17.50
CA ASP A 400 10.09 -0.04 -18.81
C ASP A 400 9.64 -1.48 -18.64
N ALA A 401 10.32 -2.27 -17.80
CA ALA A 401 9.99 -3.67 -17.55
C ALA A 401 8.57 -3.86 -16.95
N ILE A 402 8.20 -3.06 -15.95
CA ILE A 402 6.85 -3.11 -15.36
C ILE A 402 5.80 -2.75 -16.43
N TYR A 403 6.05 -1.70 -17.21
CA TYR A 403 5.14 -1.29 -18.27
C TYR A 403 4.99 -2.36 -19.35
N ASP A 404 6.08 -3.01 -19.77
CA ASP A 404 6.02 -4.05 -20.80
C ASP A 404 5.24 -5.27 -20.34
N GLY A 405 5.37 -5.69 -19.08
CA GLY A 405 4.52 -6.72 -18.50
C GLY A 405 3.04 -6.34 -18.48
N ILE A 406 2.72 -5.11 -18.06
CA ILE A 406 1.33 -4.60 -18.09
C ILE A 406 0.80 -4.58 -19.53
N ARG A 407 1.60 -4.10 -20.49
CA ARG A 407 1.23 -4.01 -21.90
C ARG A 407 0.97 -5.39 -22.49
N GLU A 408 1.81 -6.37 -22.18
CA GLU A 408 1.68 -7.74 -22.64
C GLU A 408 0.38 -8.37 -22.09
N TYR A 409 0.13 -8.22 -20.79
CA TYR A 409 -1.13 -8.65 -20.19
C TYR A 409 -2.33 -8.02 -20.89
N VAL A 410 -2.28 -6.69 -21.10
CA VAL A 410 -3.38 -5.95 -21.74
C VAL A 410 -3.62 -6.42 -23.17
N ARG A 411 -2.55 -6.66 -23.94
CA ARG A 411 -2.62 -7.17 -25.31
C ARG A 411 -3.31 -8.53 -25.38
N SER A 412 -3.04 -9.40 -24.41
CA SER A 412 -3.56 -10.77 -24.36
C SER A 412 -5.00 -10.85 -23.82
N HIS A 413 -5.38 -9.97 -22.87
CA HIS A 413 -6.66 -10.09 -22.13
C HIS A 413 -7.71 -9.03 -22.49
N PHE A 414 -7.33 -7.93 -23.15
CA PHE A 414 -8.26 -6.91 -23.64
C PHE A 414 -8.19 -6.73 -25.16
N PRO A 415 -8.34 -7.81 -25.96
CA PRO A 415 -8.19 -7.73 -27.40
C PRO A 415 -9.22 -6.77 -28.00
N GLY A 416 -8.73 -5.80 -28.76
CA GLY A 416 -9.57 -4.83 -29.47
C GLY A 416 -10.05 -3.64 -28.64
N ARG A 417 -9.64 -3.49 -27.37
CA ARG A 417 -9.71 -2.21 -26.66
C ARG A 417 -8.55 -1.32 -27.12
N GLY A 418 -8.84 -0.05 -27.44
CA GLY A 418 -7.88 0.82 -28.13
C GLY A 418 -7.89 0.71 -29.64
N THR A 419 -8.67 -0.23 -30.20
CA THR A 419 -9.00 -0.22 -31.62
C THR A 419 -10.01 0.88 -31.87
N ARG A 420 -9.59 1.95 -32.55
CA ARG A 420 -10.50 3.01 -32.99
C ARG A 420 -11.08 2.63 -34.34
N GLU A 421 -12.36 2.88 -34.54
CA GLU A 421 -12.94 2.80 -35.89
C GLU A 421 -12.76 4.16 -36.58
N TYR A 422 -12.37 4.12 -37.84
CA TYR A 422 -12.19 5.29 -38.69
C TYR A 422 -12.99 5.11 -39.97
N THR A 423 -13.98 5.95 -40.19
CA THR A 423 -14.70 6.00 -41.47
C THR A 423 -13.87 6.83 -42.46
N VAL A 424 -13.42 6.16 -43.52
CA VAL A 424 -12.64 6.76 -44.61
C VAL A 424 -13.45 7.88 -45.26
N ARG A 425 -12.83 9.05 -45.42
CA ARG A 425 -13.42 10.23 -46.05
C ARG A 425 -12.92 10.37 -47.48
N ASN A 426 -13.63 11.14 -48.29
CA ASN A 426 -13.16 11.48 -49.63
C ASN A 426 -11.78 12.16 -49.55
N GLY A 427 -10.81 11.63 -50.28
CA GLY A 427 -9.42 12.12 -50.31
C GLY A 427 -8.48 11.44 -49.29
N ASP A 428 -8.97 10.52 -48.46
CA ASP A 428 -8.11 9.74 -47.58
C ASP A 428 -7.31 8.68 -48.36
N THR A 429 -6.08 8.44 -47.89
CA THR A 429 -5.25 7.32 -48.31
C THR A 429 -4.94 6.42 -47.11
N LEU A 430 -4.74 5.12 -47.34
CA LEU A 430 -4.40 4.18 -46.27
C LEU A 430 -3.10 4.60 -45.56
N SER A 431 -2.13 5.13 -46.31
CA SER A 431 -0.89 5.70 -45.77
C SER A 431 -1.11 6.96 -44.93
N GLY A 432 -1.98 7.87 -45.36
CA GLY A 432 -2.32 9.06 -44.59
C GLY A 432 -3.04 8.74 -43.28
N ILE A 433 -3.95 7.76 -43.30
CA ILE A 433 -4.64 7.29 -42.10
C ILE A 433 -3.66 6.60 -41.14
N ALA A 434 -2.78 5.73 -41.67
CA ALA A 434 -1.76 5.04 -40.89
C ALA A 434 -0.82 6.02 -40.18
N ALA A 435 -0.31 7.02 -40.90
CA ALA A 435 0.56 8.05 -40.35
C ALA A 435 -0.11 8.87 -39.24
N ARG A 436 -1.36 9.33 -39.45
CA ARG A 436 -2.13 10.06 -38.42
C ARG A 436 -2.44 9.21 -37.19
N SER A 437 -2.51 7.89 -37.38
CA SER A 437 -2.88 6.93 -36.34
C SER A 437 -1.68 6.31 -35.64
N GLY A 438 -0.45 6.64 -36.04
CA GLY A 438 0.78 6.09 -35.45
C GLY A 438 0.93 4.58 -35.64
N VAL A 439 0.52 4.05 -36.80
CA VAL A 439 0.67 2.63 -37.16
C VAL A 439 1.29 2.50 -38.55
N SER A 440 1.98 1.39 -38.83
CA SER A 440 2.49 1.14 -40.18
C SER A 440 1.35 0.79 -41.14
N VAL A 441 1.54 1.10 -42.44
CA VAL A 441 0.57 0.78 -43.49
C VAL A 441 0.29 -0.72 -43.55
N ASP A 442 1.33 -1.55 -43.48
CA ASP A 442 1.18 -3.01 -43.49
C ASP A 442 0.40 -3.53 -42.29
N ARG A 443 0.60 -2.95 -41.12
CA ARG A 443 -0.13 -3.36 -39.92
C ARG A 443 -1.59 -2.94 -40.00
N LEU A 444 -1.87 -1.71 -40.45
CA LEU A 444 -3.23 -1.25 -40.67
C LEU A 444 -3.95 -2.10 -41.72
N ARG A 445 -3.25 -2.45 -42.81
CA ARG A 445 -3.74 -3.30 -43.90
C ARG A 445 -4.06 -4.71 -43.40
N ALA A 446 -3.11 -5.37 -42.75
CA ALA A 446 -3.25 -6.72 -42.22
C ALA A 446 -4.37 -6.81 -41.18
N PHE A 447 -4.49 -5.81 -40.29
CA PHE A 447 -5.50 -5.76 -39.24
C PHE A 447 -6.94 -5.59 -39.78
N ASN A 448 -7.07 -5.03 -41.00
CA ASN A 448 -8.35 -4.86 -41.69
C ASN A 448 -8.58 -5.89 -42.80
N HIS A 449 -7.70 -6.89 -42.91
CA HIS A 449 -7.74 -7.92 -43.95
C HIS A 449 -7.82 -7.32 -45.38
N LEU A 450 -7.15 -6.19 -45.58
CA LEU A 450 -7.14 -5.51 -46.88
C LEU A 450 -6.14 -6.20 -47.81
N PRO A 451 -6.54 -6.64 -49.01
CA PRO A 451 -5.64 -7.32 -49.95
C PRO A 451 -4.59 -6.37 -50.54
N ARG A 452 -4.90 -5.08 -50.63
CA ARG A 452 -4.06 -4.01 -51.18
C ARG A 452 -4.23 -2.73 -50.33
N ASN A 453 -3.58 -1.63 -50.73
CA ASN A 453 -3.68 -0.35 -50.02
C ASN A 453 -4.94 0.47 -50.37
N ASP A 454 -5.84 -0.10 -51.18
CA ASP A 454 -7.03 0.57 -51.66
C ASP A 454 -8.09 0.65 -50.56
N ILE A 455 -8.67 1.84 -50.39
CA ILE A 455 -9.75 2.12 -49.44
C ILE A 455 -10.82 2.99 -50.11
N ALA A 456 -12.08 2.77 -49.78
CA ALA A 456 -13.20 3.54 -50.33
C ALA A 456 -13.76 4.52 -49.30
N ALA A 457 -14.19 5.70 -49.75
CA ALA A 457 -14.93 6.62 -48.88
C ALA A 457 -16.19 5.94 -48.32
N GLY A 458 -16.43 6.11 -47.02
CA GLY A 458 -17.47 5.40 -46.27
C GLY A 458 -17.04 4.04 -45.70
N GLN A 459 -15.91 3.48 -46.12
CA GLN A 459 -15.37 2.25 -45.54
C GLN A 459 -14.94 2.49 -44.09
N VAL A 460 -15.29 1.58 -43.19
CA VAL A 460 -14.85 1.64 -41.79
C VAL A 460 -13.59 0.81 -41.62
N LEU A 461 -12.49 1.46 -41.25
CA LEU A 461 -11.24 0.80 -40.87
C LEU A 461 -11.15 0.69 -39.35
N ARG A 462 -10.73 -0.48 -38.89
CA ARG A 462 -10.32 -0.73 -37.51
C ARG A 462 -8.84 -0.37 -37.38
N ILE A 463 -8.55 0.71 -36.69
CA ILE A 463 -7.18 1.16 -36.41
C ILE A 463 -6.61 0.29 -35.29
N PRO A 464 -5.57 -0.52 -35.53
CA PRO A 464 -4.95 -1.31 -34.46
C PRO A 464 -4.37 -0.40 -33.38
N PRO A 465 -4.29 -0.85 -32.11
CA PRO A 465 -3.56 -0.11 -31.08
C PRO A 465 -2.12 0.11 -31.53
N GLY A 466 -1.60 1.32 -31.37
CA GLY A 466 -0.26 1.72 -31.84
C GLY A 466 0.83 0.71 -31.49
N SER A 467 1.72 0.44 -32.44
CA SER A 467 2.98 -0.27 -32.19
C SER A 467 4.04 0.79 -32.34
N SER A 468 4.50 1.32 -31.22
CA SER A 468 5.81 1.96 -31.16
C SER A 468 6.87 0.93 -31.52
#